data_AF-A0A6N7VDV2-F1
#
_entry.id   AF-A0A6N7VDV2-F1
#
_cell.length_a   1.000
_cell.length_b   1.000
_cell.length_c   1.000
_cell.angle_alpha   90.00
_cell.angle_beta   90.00
_cell.angle_gamma   90.00
#
_symmetry.space_group_name_H-M   'P 1'
#
loop_
_entity.id
_entity.type
_entity.pdbx_description
1 polymer ?
#
loop_
_entity_poly.entity_id
_entity_poly.type
_entity_poly.pdbx_seq_one_letter_code
_entity_poly.pdbx_strand_id
1 'polypeptide(L)'
;MTAFARPSLDEDTWWSELEPLLNAQAAQDYAYVDPANVPATAVTGQGVLTDESSAYVGYVDVPTDAGIYRLILNRADAVSPWLVSRISPPETGN
;
A
#
# COMPACT_ATOMS: atom_id res chain seq x y z
N MET A 1 -1.51 -4.39 1.56
CA MET A 1 -1.37 -3.73 2.87
C MET A 1 -0.74 -4.62 3.94
N THR A 2 -1.11 -5.90 4.03
CA THR A 2 -0.53 -6.81 5.02
C THR A 2 0.99 -7.03 4.86
N ALA A 3 1.52 -6.96 3.63
CA ALA A 3 2.97 -6.97 3.38
C ALA A 3 3.63 -5.67 3.86
N PHE A 4 3.01 -4.51 3.59
CA PHE A 4 3.51 -3.19 3.96
C PHE A 4 3.51 -2.94 5.48
N ALA A 5 2.43 -3.32 6.18
CA ALA A 5 2.26 -3.10 7.63
C ALA A 5 3.01 -4.15 8.47
N ARG A 6 4.30 -4.35 8.19
CA ARG A 6 5.20 -5.28 8.91
C ARG A 6 6.57 -4.64 9.16
N PRO A 7 6.64 -3.59 10.01
CA PRO A 7 7.89 -2.90 10.34
C PRO A 7 8.88 -3.79 11.12
N SER A 8 8.42 -4.94 11.61
CA SER A 8 9.22 -5.94 12.34
C SER A 8 9.93 -6.96 11.45
N LEU A 9 9.72 -6.94 10.12
CA LEU A 9 10.46 -7.76 9.16
C LEU A 9 11.74 -7.06 8.71
N ASP A 10 12.74 -7.85 8.31
CA ASP A 10 13.92 -7.37 7.61
C ASP A 10 13.55 -6.73 6.27
N GLU A 11 14.26 -5.67 5.89
CA GLU A 11 14.06 -4.92 4.62
C GLU A 11 13.96 -5.84 3.40
N ASP A 12 14.86 -6.81 3.27
CA ASP A 12 14.89 -7.74 2.14
C ASP A 12 13.63 -8.62 2.06
N THR A 13 13.19 -9.14 3.21
CA THR A 13 11.98 -9.98 3.28
C THR A 13 10.73 -9.14 3.05
N TRP A 14 10.67 -7.96 3.65
CA TRP A 14 9.56 -7.01 3.45
C TRP A 14 9.47 -6.57 1.99
N TRP A 15 10.60 -6.27 1.37
CA TRP A 15 10.69 -5.86 -0.02
C TRP A 15 10.26 -6.97 -0.97
N SER A 16 10.74 -8.20 -0.77
CA SER A 16 10.38 -9.34 -1.62
C SER A 16 8.87 -9.61 -1.66
N GLU A 17 8.17 -9.38 -0.54
CA GLU A 17 6.72 -9.53 -0.43
C GLU A 17 5.95 -8.31 -0.97
N LEU A 18 6.56 -7.11 -0.92
CA LEU A 18 5.91 -5.86 -1.33
C LEU A 18 6.11 -5.54 -2.82
N GLU A 19 7.33 -5.71 -3.35
CA GLU A 19 7.71 -5.46 -4.75
C GLU A 19 6.69 -6.00 -5.77
N PRO A 20 6.25 -7.27 -5.73
CA PRO A 20 5.32 -7.80 -6.72
C PRO A 20 3.92 -7.20 -6.65
N LEU A 21 3.59 -6.51 -5.54
CA LEU A 21 2.31 -5.81 -5.35
C LEU A 21 2.36 -4.34 -5.80
N LEU A 22 3.56 -3.80 -6.03
CA LEU A 22 3.78 -2.42 -6.45
C LEU A 22 3.88 -2.33 -7.96
N ASN A 23 3.49 -1.18 -8.51
CA ASN A 23 3.85 -0.87 -9.89
C ASN A 23 5.31 -0.37 -9.98
N ALA A 24 5.85 -0.28 -11.20
CA ALA A 24 7.24 0.12 -11.41
C ALA A 24 7.59 1.49 -10.78
N GLN A 25 6.64 2.42 -10.74
CA GLN A 25 6.87 3.76 -10.17
C GLN A 25 6.91 3.72 -8.63
N ALA A 26 5.96 3.01 -8.03
CA ALA A 26 5.90 2.78 -6.60
C ALA A 26 7.11 1.97 -6.15
N ALA A 27 7.50 0.94 -6.90
CA ALA A 27 8.68 0.15 -6.58
C ALA A 27 9.94 1.04 -6.48
N GLN A 28 10.12 2.01 -7.39
CA GLN A 28 11.26 2.92 -7.27
C GLN A 28 11.17 3.88 -6.08
N ASP A 29 9.97 4.31 -5.70
CA ASP A 29 9.74 5.20 -4.57
C ASP A 29 9.96 4.47 -3.23
N TYR A 30 9.44 3.24 -3.11
CA TYR A 30 9.52 2.41 -1.91
C TYR A 30 10.83 1.61 -1.79
N ALA A 31 11.64 1.48 -2.84
CA ALA A 31 12.91 0.74 -2.80
C ALA A 31 13.91 1.32 -1.79
N TYR A 32 13.72 2.58 -1.38
CA TYR A 32 14.54 3.26 -0.37
C TYR A 32 13.78 3.52 0.94
N VAL A 33 12.59 2.96 1.11
CA VAL A 33 11.78 3.14 2.30
C VAL A 33 12.12 2.07 3.32
N ASP A 34 12.62 2.53 4.47
CA ASP A 34 12.84 1.71 5.64
C ASP A 34 11.49 1.22 6.23
N PRO A 35 11.26 -0.09 6.37
CA PRO A 35 10.04 -0.62 6.98
C PRO A 35 9.91 -0.17 8.44
N ALA A 36 11.02 0.10 9.13
CA ALA A 36 11.03 0.65 10.49
C ALA A 36 10.37 2.04 10.59
N ASN A 37 10.28 2.79 9.49
CA ASN A 37 9.59 4.08 9.45
C ASN A 37 8.07 3.94 9.25
N VAL A 38 7.57 2.74 8.95
CA VAL A 38 6.14 2.49 8.75
C VAL A 38 5.46 2.41 10.13
N PRO A 39 4.58 3.36 10.47
CA PRO A 39 3.92 3.31 11.77
C PRO A 39 2.85 2.21 11.85
N ALA A 40 2.33 1.74 10.71
CA ALA A 40 1.39 0.62 10.66
C ALA A 40 2.08 -0.71 10.97
N THR A 41 1.76 -1.32 12.10
CA THR A 41 2.28 -2.62 12.54
C THR A 41 1.36 -3.80 12.21
N ALA A 42 0.06 -3.52 12.05
CA ALA A 42 -0.95 -4.51 11.74
C ALA A 42 -2.17 -3.87 11.07
N VAL A 43 -2.79 -4.61 10.17
CA VAL A 43 -4.09 -4.27 9.58
C VAL A 43 -5.18 -4.68 10.58
N THR A 44 -5.97 -3.70 11.05
CA THR A 44 -6.99 -3.91 12.09
C THR A 44 -8.37 -4.20 11.51
N GLY A 45 -8.56 -4.00 10.19
CA GLY A 45 -9.80 -4.33 9.51
C GLY A 45 -9.63 -4.50 8.00
N GLN A 46 -10.71 -4.90 7.34
CA GLN A 46 -10.66 -5.14 5.89
C GLN A 46 -10.53 -3.83 5.11
N GLY A 47 -9.74 -3.85 4.03
CA GLY A 47 -9.69 -2.75 3.07
C GLY A 47 -11.04 -2.52 2.40
N VAL A 48 -11.52 -1.29 2.41
CA VAL A 48 -12.77 -0.88 1.77
C VAL A 48 -12.41 -0.09 0.52
N LEU A 49 -12.93 -0.53 -0.64
CA LEU A 49 -12.84 0.24 -1.86
C LEU A 49 -13.75 1.46 -1.72
N THR A 50 -13.16 2.66 -1.66
CA THR A 50 -13.88 3.92 -1.46
C THR A 50 -14.14 4.66 -2.75
N ASP A 51 -13.33 4.42 -3.78
CA ASP A 51 -13.58 4.97 -5.11
C ASP A 51 -13.17 3.98 -6.21
N GLU A 52 -14.16 3.68 -7.07
CA GLU A 52 -14.05 2.85 -8.28
C GLU A 52 -14.50 3.64 -9.53
N SER A 53 -14.59 4.97 -9.41
CA SER A 53 -15.10 5.85 -10.48
C SER A 53 -14.26 5.74 -11.75
N SER A 54 -13.00 5.33 -11.60
CA SER A 54 -12.08 5.08 -12.71
C SER A 54 -11.93 3.59 -13.00
N ALA A 55 -12.21 3.19 -14.25
CA ALA A 55 -11.99 1.81 -14.69
C ALA A 55 -10.53 1.35 -14.58
N TYR A 56 -9.56 2.26 -14.41
CA TYR A 56 -8.13 1.97 -14.34
C TYR A 56 -7.48 2.34 -13.00
N VAL A 57 -8.20 3.01 -12.10
CA VAL A 57 -7.69 3.49 -10.80
C VAL A 57 -8.70 3.16 -9.72
N GLY A 58 -8.25 2.52 -8.65
CA GLY A 58 -9.08 2.18 -7.49
C GLY A 58 -8.46 2.75 -6.22
N TYR A 59 -9.30 3.22 -5.30
CA TYR A 59 -8.88 3.74 -4.00
C TYR A 59 -9.38 2.82 -2.90
N VAL A 60 -8.46 2.28 -2.11
CA VAL A 60 -8.78 1.34 -1.03
C VAL A 60 -8.32 1.93 0.29
N ASP A 61 -9.25 2.16 1.20
CA ASP A 61 -8.98 2.61 2.55
C ASP A 61 -8.84 1.40 3.47
N VAL A 62 -7.66 1.22 4.06
CA VAL A 62 -7.34 0.08 4.94
C VAL A 62 -7.15 0.59 6.36
N PRO A 63 -8.03 0.21 7.30
CA PRO A 63 -7.81 0.51 8.71
C PRO A 63 -6.64 -0.31 9.26
N THR A 64 -5.70 0.39 9.89
CA THR A 64 -4.53 -0.19 10.56
C THR A 64 -4.45 0.33 12.00
N ASP A 65 -3.56 -0.24 12.80
CA ASP A 65 -3.29 0.21 14.16
C ASP A 65 -2.86 1.69 14.23
N ALA A 66 -2.13 2.16 13.21
CA ALA A 66 -1.66 3.54 13.13
C ALA A 66 -2.66 4.52 12.48
N GLY A 67 -3.86 4.05 12.10
CA GLY A 67 -4.87 4.85 11.39
C GLY A 67 -5.27 4.26 10.04
N ILE A 68 -6.04 5.02 9.26
CA ILE A 68 -6.56 4.57 7.97
C ILE A 68 -5.58 4.96 6.88
N TYR A 69 -5.03 3.96 6.18
CA TYR A 69 -4.16 4.17 5.03
C TYR A 69 -4.97 4.13 3.75
N ARG A 70 -4.71 5.07 2.87
CA ARG A 70 -5.31 5.09 1.53
C ARG A 70 -4.33 4.51 0.52
N LEU A 71 -4.69 3.39 -0.07
CA LEU A 71 -3.95 2.79 -1.18
C LEU A 71 -4.59 3.22 -2.48
N ILE A 72 -3.75 3.70 -3.38
CA ILE A 72 -4.13 3.98 -4.76
C ILE A 72 -3.62 2.79 -5.57
N LEU A 73 -4.52 2.09 -6.24
CA LEU A 73 -4.19 1.00 -7.14
C LEU A 73 -4.43 1.43 -8.57
N ASN A 74 -3.57 0.99 -9.49
CA ASN A 74 -3.78 1.13 -10.91
C ASN A 74 -3.63 -0.21 -11.63
N ARG A 75 -4.30 -0.33 -12.77
CA ARG A 75 -4.14 -1.46 -13.69
C ARG A 75 -3.92 -0.93 -15.09
N ALA A 76 -3.03 -1.59 -15.84
CA ALA A 76 -2.80 -1.25 -17.24
C ALA A 76 -4.02 -1.56 -18.11
N ASP A 77 -4.70 -2.68 -17.83
CA ASP A 77 -5.80 -3.20 -18.64
C ASP A 77 -6.81 -3.92 -17.76
N ALA A 78 -8.00 -4.22 -18.29
CA ALA A 78 -9.06 -4.91 -17.56
C ALA A 78 -8.66 -6.32 -17.07
N VAL A 79 -7.69 -6.95 -17.74
CA VAL A 79 -7.16 -8.29 -17.41
C VAL A 79 -5.88 -8.24 -16.56
N SER A 80 -5.28 -7.06 -16.43
CA SER A 80 -4.05 -6.89 -15.66
C SER A 80 -4.37 -6.83 -14.16
N PRO A 81 -3.49 -7.38 -13.30
CA PRO A 81 -3.68 -7.30 -11.86
C PRO A 81 -3.64 -5.84 -11.40
N TRP A 82 -4.36 -5.55 -10.32
CA TRP A 82 -4.27 -4.26 -9.65
C TRP A 82 -2.94 -4.16 -8.90
N LEU A 83 -2.12 -3.20 -9.30
CA LEU A 83 -0.86 -2.90 -8.65
C LEU A 83 -1.00 -1.62 -7.84
N VAL A 84 -0.33 -1.56 -6.69
CA VAL A 84 -0.32 -0.38 -5.85
C VAL A 84 0.57 0.68 -6.50
N SER A 85 -0.02 1.83 -6.82
CA SER A 85 0.66 2.98 -7.38
C SER A 85 1.22 3.91 -6.31
N ARG A 86 0.53 3.99 -5.17
CA ARG A 86 0.91 4.88 -4.06
C ARG A 86 0.19 4.44 -2.79
N ILE A 87 0.90 4.49 -1.66
CA ILE A 87 0.34 4.30 -0.33
C ILE A 87 0.44 5.64 0.39
N SER A 88 -0.71 6.25 0.64
CA SER A 88 -0.78 7.47 1.43
C SER A 88 -0.94 7.10 2.92
N PRO A 89 -0.02 7.55 3.79
CA PRO A 89 -0.22 7.41 5.22
C PRO A 89 -1.47 8.17 5.68
N PRO A 90 -2.07 7.79 6.83
CA PRO A 90 -3.13 8.58 7.42
C PRO A 90 -2.62 10.01 7.56
N GLU A 91 -3.41 10.99 7.11
CA GLU A 91 -3.10 12.38 7.36
C GLU A 91 -3.06 12.55 8.88
N THR A 92 -1.85 12.63 9.46
CA THR A 92 -1.67 13.13 10.81
C THR A 92 -2.11 14.59 10.74
N GLY A 93 -3.39 14.83 11.03
CA GLY A 93 -3.94 16.17 11.14
C GLY A 93 -3.01 17.01 12.01
N ASN A 94 -2.47 18.06 11.41
CA ASN A 94 -1.73 19.10 12.11
C ASN A 94 -2.61 19.81 13.13
#